data_AF-A0A4R1N2X7-F1
#
_entry.id   AF-A0A4R1N2X7-F1
#
_cell.length_a   1.000
_cell.length_b   1.000
_cell.length_c   1.000
_cell.angle_alpha   90.00
_cell.angle_beta   90.00
_cell.angle_gamma   90.00
#
_symmetry.space_group_name_H-M   'P 1'
#
loop_
_entity.id
_entity.type
_entity.pdbx_description
1 polymer ?
#
loop_
_entity_poly.entity_id
_entity_poly.type
_entity_poly.pdbx_seq_one_letter_code
_entity_poly.pdbx_strand_id
1 'polypeptide(L)'
;MKSLPLALTALLISPFPALAGSLSENHPDALVCSMESTDGSGTTQAFLFLSGIRDDGSSLYLSLGSAALSILFDEEGNPAGPNANLCNGMSLPELTDAGMTRDF
;
A
#
# COMPACT_ATOMS: atom_id res chain seq x y z
N MET A 1 24.88 27.89 -53.33
CA MET A 1 24.40 26.54 -52.93
C MET A 1 24.51 26.47 -51.42
N LYS A 2 23.38 26.45 -50.71
CA LYS A 2 23.30 26.63 -49.25
C LYS A 2 22.76 25.31 -48.68
N SER A 3 23.63 24.53 -48.05
CA SER A 3 23.31 23.21 -47.50
C SER A 3 22.50 23.36 -46.20
N LEU A 4 21.30 22.79 -46.20
CA LEU A 4 20.40 22.73 -45.06
C LEU A 4 20.82 21.55 -44.17
N PRO A 5 21.06 21.71 -42.85
CA PRO A 5 21.28 20.56 -41.99
C PRO A 5 19.94 19.90 -41.68
N LEU A 6 19.90 18.61 -41.93
CA LEU A 6 18.81 17.68 -41.62
C LEU A 6 18.57 17.71 -40.11
N ALA A 7 17.44 18.26 -39.68
CA ALA A 7 17.01 18.20 -38.28
C ALA A 7 16.60 16.76 -37.98
N LEU A 8 17.53 16.01 -37.38
CA LEU A 8 17.29 14.68 -36.85
C LEU A 8 16.51 14.82 -35.55
N THR A 9 15.18 14.86 -35.63
CA THR A 9 14.30 14.79 -34.47
C THR A 9 14.41 13.39 -33.87
N ALA A 10 15.32 13.21 -32.92
CA ALA A 10 15.38 12.01 -32.10
C ALA A 10 14.11 11.94 -31.24
N LEU A 11 13.24 10.99 -31.56
CA LEU A 11 12.12 10.61 -30.71
C LEU A 11 12.70 10.06 -29.39
N LEU A 12 12.67 10.86 -28.33
CA LEU A 12 12.96 10.41 -26.97
C LEU A 12 11.83 9.49 -26.52
N ILE A 13 11.95 8.20 -26.83
CA ILE A 13 11.14 7.16 -26.19
C ILE A 13 11.72 7.03 -24.78
N SER A 14 11.15 7.76 -23.82
CA SER A 14 11.59 7.70 -22.44
C SER A 14 11.34 6.30 -21.88
N PRO A 15 12.36 5.59 -21.38
CA PRO A 15 12.19 4.25 -20.81
C PRO A 15 11.76 4.35 -19.33
N PHE A 16 10.94 5.33 -18.96
CA PHE A 16 10.44 5.38 -17.59
C PHE A 16 9.47 4.21 -17.43
N PRO A 17 9.76 3.21 -16.58
CA PRO A 17 8.75 2.24 -16.20
C PRO A 17 7.56 3.04 -15.65
N ALA A 18 6.35 2.61 -15.96
CA ALA A 18 5.17 3.14 -15.29
C ALA A 18 5.40 2.94 -13.78
N LEU A 19 5.64 4.03 -13.06
CA LEU A 19 5.52 4.04 -11.62
C LEU A 19 4.07 3.63 -11.35
N ALA A 20 3.87 2.51 -10.65
CA ALA A 20 2.59 2.25 -10.00
C ALA A 20 2.25 3.52 -9.23
N GLY A 21 1.00 3.99 -9.35
CA GLY A 21 0.58 5.08 -8.51
C GLY A 21 0.70 4.65 -7.05
N SER A 22 0.92 5.61 -6.18
CA SER A 22 0.66 5.39 -4.77
C SER A 22 -0.15 6.58 -4.30
N LEU A 23 -1.16 6.32 -3.48
CA LEU A 23 -1.92 7.37 -2.82
C LEU A 23 -1.04 8.12 -1.82
N SER A 24 0.02 7.47 -1.32
CA SER A 24 0.98 8.05 -0.37
C SER A 24 2.35 7.39 -0.49
N GLU A 25 3.36 8.18 -0.85
CA GLU A 25 4.76 7.73 -1.04
C GLU A 25 5.32 6.86 0.10
N ASN A 26 4.88 7.08 1.35
CA ASN A 26 5.39 6.38 2.53
C ASN A 26 4.42 5.36 3.15
N HIS A 27 3.26 5.13 2.53
CA HIS A 27 2.24 4.26 3.09
C HIS A 27 1.66 3.38 1.98
N PRO A 28 1.67 2.05 2.13
CA PRO A 28 1.05 1.19 1.16
C PRO A 28 -0.43 1.52 0.95
N ASP A 29 -0.94 1.39 -0.26
CA ASP A 29 -2.35 1.70 -0.55
C ASP A 29 -3.31 0.63 0.00
N ALA A 30 -2.85 -0.62 0.04
CA ALA A 30 -3.61 -1.72 0.61
C ALA A 30 -2.75 -2.76 1.32
N LEU A 31 -3.36 -3.43 2.29
CA LEU A 31 -2.82 -4.54 3.06
C LEU A 31 -3.66 -5.78 2.81
N VAL A 32 -2.98 -6.92 2.68
CA VAL A 32 -3.58 -8.24 2.53
C VAL A 32 -3.21 -9.04 3.76
N CYS A 33 -4.14 -9.16 4.70
CA CYS A 33 -3.89 -9.80 5.99
C CYS A 33 -4.53 -11.17 6.06
N SER A 34 -3.73 -12.20 6.27
CA SER A 34 -4.22 -13.53 6.62
C SER A 34 -4.70 -13.52 8.06
N MET A 35 -5.92 -14.00 8.29
CA MET A 35 -6.52 -14.09 9.61
C MET A 35 -7.27 -15.42 9.77
N GLU A 36 -7.33 -15.92 10.99
CA GLU A 36 -8.12 -17.12 11.28
C GLU A 36 -9.60 -16.76 11.36
N SER A 37 -10.43 -17.50 10.64
CA SER A 37 -11.87 -17.29 10.66
C SER A 37 -12.48 -17.74 11.99
N THR A 38 -13.39 -16.93 12.52
CA THR A 38 -14.12 -17.25 13.74
C THR A 38 -15.14 -18.38 13.58
N ASP A 39 -15.54 -18.68 12.34
CA ASP A 39 -16.49 -19.76 12.02
C ASP A 39 -15.83 -21.13 11.77
N GLY A 40 -14.50 -21.22 11.93
CA GLY A 40 -13.76 -22.46 11.75
C GLY A 40 -13.55 -22.87 10.29
N SER A 41 -13.84 -21.99 9.32
CA SER A 41 -13.54 -22.23 7.90
C SER A 41 -12.05 -22.22 7.55
N GLY A 42 -11.17 -21.95 8.54
CA GLY A 42 -9.72 -21.89 8.39
C GLY A 42 -9.22 -20.46 8.19
N THR A 43 -8.10 -20.31 7.49
CA THR A 43 -7.49 -19.02 7.22
C THR A 43 -8.24 -18.26 6.11
N THR A 44 -8.69 -17.05 6.40
CA THR A 44 -9.28 -16.11 5.44
C THR A 44 -8.34 -14.93 5.19
N GLN A 45 -8.61 -14.15 4.13
CA GLN A 45 -7.86 -12.94 3.81
C GLN A 45 -8.74 -11.71 3.99
N ALA A 46 -8.25 -10.75 4.76
CA ALA A 46 -8.80 -9.40 4.85
C ALA A 46 -8.02 -8.46 3.94
N PHE A 47 -8.75 -7.68 3.16
CA PHE A 47 -8.19 -6.59 2.36
C PHE A 47 -8.51 -5.29 3.09
N LEU A 48 -7.48 -4.55 3.48
CA LEU A 48 -7.61 -3.23 4.09
C LEU A 48 -7.00 -2.18 3.19
N PHE A 49 -7.67 -1.05 3.04
CA PHE A 49 -7.25 0.04 2.18
C PHE A 49 -6.87 1.24 3.03
N LEU A 50 -5.84 1.95 2.62
CA LEU A 50 -5.44 3.21 3.24
C LEU A 50 -6.63 4.17 3.20
N SER A 51 -7.14 4.50 4.39
CA SER A 51 -8.29 5.37 4.54
C SER A 51 -7.88 6.79 4.90
N GLY A 52 -6.71 6.98 5.51
CA GLY A 52 -6.22 8.30 5.87
C GLY A 52 -4.89 8.26 6.62
N ILE A 53 -4.19 9.39 6.57
CA ILE A 53 -2.93 9.66 7.26
C ILE A 53 -3.16 10.89 8.14
N ARG A 54 -2.73 10.84 9.39
CA ARG A 54 -2.82 11.96 10.34
C ARG A 54 -1.59 12.85 10.24
N ASP A 55 -1.69 14.05 10.80
CA ASP A 55 -0.60 15.05 10.82
C ASP A 55 0.66 14.55 11.56
N ASP A 56 0.50 13.58 12.46
CA ASP A 56 1.60 12.92 13.17
C ASP A 56 2.25 11.77 12.39
N GLY A 57 1.82 11.51 11.14
CA GLY A 57 2.34 10.43 10.31
C GLY A 57 1.66 9.06 10.55
N SER A 58 0.80 8.92 11.56
CA SER A 58 0.05 7.68 11.76
C SER A 58 -0.95 7.42 10.64
N SER A 59 -1.18 6.14 10.30
CA SER A 59 -2.01 5.74 9.16
C SER A 59 -3.15 4.78 9.56
N LEU A 60 -4.34 5.01 9.00
CA LEU A 60 -5.53 4.21 9.23
C LEU A 60 -5.87 3.39 8.00
N TYR A 61 -6.01 2.08 8.19
CA TYR A 61 -6.45 1.13 7.16
C TYR A 61 -7.80 0.54 7.51
N LEU A 62 -8.70 0.44 6.52
CA LEU A 62 -10.07 -0.06 6.70
C LEU A 62 -10.41 -1.13 5.67
N SER A 63 -11.11 -2.19 6.10
CA SER A 63 -11.71 -3.13 5.16
C SER A 63 -13.03 -2.61 4.59
N LEU A 64 -13.34 -3.04 3.36
CA LEU A 64 -14.63 -2.77 2.74
C LEU A 64 -15.59 -3.91 3.08
N GLY A 65 -16.63 -3.62 3.86
CA GLY A 65 -17.66 -4.61 4.18
C GLY A 65 -18.49 -4.27 5.42
N SER A 66 -19.50 -5.10 5.70
CA SER A 66 -20.39 -4.95 6.86
C SER A 66 -19.71 -5.29 8.19
N ALA A 67 -18.60 -6.05 8.15
CA ALA A 67 -17.72 -6.30 9.28
C ALA A 67 -16.42 -5.52 9.10
N ALA A 68 -16.54 -4.19 9.09
CA ALA A 68 -15.40 -3.30 8.86
C ALA A 68 -14.31 -3.57 9.91
N LEU A 69 -13.15 -4.03 9.44
CA LEU A 69 -11.93 -4.17 10.21
C LEU A 69 -11.15 -2.87 10.05
N SER A 70 -10.50 -2.45 11.13
CA SER A 70 -9.62 -1.28 11.11
C SER A 70 -8.32 -1.59 11.80
N ILE A 71 -7.21 -1.11 11.27
CA ILE A 71 -5.92 -1.10 11.97
C ILE A 71 -5.31 0.29 11.84
N LEU A 72 -4.78 0.78 12.96
CA LEU A 72 -4.00 2.01 13.02
C LEU A 72 -2.54 1.59 13.12
N PHE A 73 -1.67 2.23 12.35
CA PHE A 73 -0.23 2.17 12.55
C PHE A 73 0.26 3.53 13.04
N ASP A 74 1.21 3.53 13.98
CA ASP A 74 1.91 4.75 14.39
C ASP A 74 2.85 5.27 13.30
N GLU A 75 3.59 6.34 13.58
CA GLU A 75 4.48 7.00 12.62
C GLU A 75 5.65 6.11 12.20
N GLU A 76 6.07 5.16 13.04
CA GLU A 76 7.06 4.13 12.72
C GLU A 76 6.47 2.92 11.99
N GLY A 77 5.15 2.87 11.82
CA GLY A 77 4.46 1.76 11.17
C GLY A 77 4.20 0.56 12.07
N ASN A 78 4.26 0.70 13.40
CA ASN A 78 3.87 -0.34 14.34
C ASN A 78 2.36 -0.32 14.58
N PRO A 79 1.71 -1.49 14.72
CA PRO A 79 0.28 -1.55 14.92
C PRO A 79 -0.12 -1.01 16.30
N ALA A 80 -1.15 -0.18 16.33
CA ALA A 80 -1.60 0.54 17.52
C ALA A 80 -3.10 0.37 17.77
N GLY A 81 -3.49 0.51 19.05
CA GLY A 81 -4.89 0.51 19.47
C GLY A 81 -5.51 -0.89 19.62
N PRO A 82 -6.86 -0.98 19.64
CA PRO A 82 -7.57 -2.21 20.03
C PRO A 82 -7.42 -3.36 19.03
N ASN A 83 -7.09 -3.04 17.78
CA ASN A 83 -6.95 -4.01 16.70
C ASN A 83 -5.47 -4.22 16.32
N ALA A 84 -4.53 -3.92 17.23
CA ALA A 84 -3.11 -4.05 16.95
C ALA A 84 -2.67 -5.49 16.61
N ASN A 85 -3.45 -6.50 17.00
CA ASN A 85 -3.19 -7.91 16.64
C ASN A 85 -3.70 -8.29 15.25
N LEU A 86 -4.40 -7.40 14.53
CA LEU A 86 -4.77 -7.64 13.14
C LEU A 86 -3.49 -7.83 12.32
N CYS A 87 -3.55 -8.66 11.28
CA CYS A 87 -2.37 -8.99 10.46
C CYS A 87 -1.23 -9.62 11.29
N ASN A 88 -1.60 -10.42 12.31
CA ASN A 88 -0.68 -11.04 13.27
C ASN A 88 0.19 -10.07 14.07
N GLY A 89 -0.22 -8.79 14.15
CA GLY A 89 0.56 -7.76 14.84
C GLY A 89 1.85 -7.38 14.14
N MET A 90 1.97 -7.66 12.84
CA MET A 90 3.10 -7.22 12.03
C MET A 90 3.04 -5.71 11.79
N SER A 91 4.21 -5.08 11.78
CA SER A 91 4.40 -3.69 11.36
C SER A 91 4.27 -3.53 9.84
N LEU A 92 4.06 -2.29 9.36
CA LEU A 92 4.01 -1.97 7.93
C LEU A 92 5.28 -2.40 7.17
N PRO A 93 6.50 -2.19 7.69
CA PRO A 93 7.71 -2.71 7.05
C PRO A 93 7.70 -4.25 6.93
N GLU A 94 7.33 -4.96 8.00
CA GLU A 94 7.27 -6.43 7.98
C GLU A 94 6.23 -6.94 6.99
N LEU A 95 5.06 -6.29 6.90
CA LEU A 95 4.04 -6.62 5.90
C LEU A 95 4.55 -6.37 4.47
N THR A 96 5.31 -5.31 4.27
CA THR A 96 5.90 -4.97 2.98
C THR A 96 6.95 -6.01 2.56
N ASP A 97 7.86 -6.36 3.46
CA ASP A 97 8.88 -7.39 3.25
C ASP A 97 8.27 -8.77 2.99
N ALA A 98 7.12 -9.06 3.61
CA ALA A 98 6.35 -10.27 3.38
C ALA A 98 5.54 -10.27 2.06
N GLY A 99 5.56 -9.16 1.30
CA GLY A 99 4.78 -9.01 0.06
C GLY A 99 3.27 -8.95 0.30
N MET A 100 2.86 -8.53 1.49
CA MET A 100 1.46 -8.44 1.93
C MET A 100 0.86 -7.04 1.71
N THR A 101 1.60 -6.16 1.04
CA THR A 101 1.17 -4.79 0.72
C THR A 101 0.99 -4.60 -0.78
N ARG A 102 0.18 -3.62 -1.19
CA ARG A 102 -0.05 -3.27 -2.59
C ARG A 102 -0.12 -1.75 -2.75
N ASP A 103 0.48 -1.27 -3.82
CA ASP A 103 0.36 0.11 -4.33
C ASP A 103 -0.32 0.06 -5.72
N PHE A 104 -1.09 1.09 -6.08
CA PHE A 104 -1.90 1.14 -7.30
C PHE A 104 -1.57 2.29 -8.26
#